data_AF-A0A429K1W4-F1
#
_entry.id   AF-A0A429K1W4-F1
#
_cell.length_a   1.000
_cell.length_b   1.000
_cell.length_c   1.000
_cell.angle_alpha   90.00
_cell.angle_beta   90.00
_cell.angle_gamma   90.00
#
_symmetry.space_group_name_H-M   'P 1'
#
loop_
_entity.id
_entity.type
_entity.pdbx_description
1 polymer ?
#
loop_
_entity_poly.entity_id
_entity_poly.type
_entity_poly.pdbx_seq_one_letter_code
_entity_poly.pdbx_strand_id
1 'polypeptide(L)'
;MNDLVTKETLIAHIEEFKQACMELWFVPDLEDSYKNMDLFSYSIVAKNEVFFMREQARQLWAFWNKAKETAPEGSILIAKSDVKTIWQDDEEPENIVNKKSDFNVLGECLDFEDVISITKQDFANIYAEKVYGTWVAKLEAGELKKDYFFVGTEKECEEIIQANKSLYSSGSGVES
;
A
#
# COMPACT_ATOMS: atom_id res chain seq x y z
N MET A 1 -10.99 16.07 -22.08
CA MET A 1 -12.45 15.88 -22.15
C MET A 1 -12.92 16.09 -20.72
N ASN A 2 -13.52 17.25 -20.41
CA ASN A 2 -13.94 17.55 -19.04
C ASN A 2 -15.17 16.70 -18.73
N ASP A 3 -15.00 15.65 -17.94
CA ASP A 3 -16.13 14.99 -17.31
C ASP A 3 -16.85 16.04 -16.47
N LEU A 4 -18.06 16.40 -16.90
CA LEU A 4 -18.95 17.24 -16.12
C LEU A 4 -19.28 16.45 -14.84
N VAL A 5 -18.59 16.75 -13.75
CA VAL A 5 -18.93 16.26 -12.41
C VAL A 5 -20.42 16.51 -12.22
N THR A 6 -21.19 15.45 -12.02
CA THR A 6 -22.64 15.59 -11.88
C THR A 6 -22.94 16.34 -10.58
N LYS A 7 -24.07 17.04 -10.55
CA LYS A 7 -24.52 17.76 -9.34
C LYS A 7 -24.61 16.83 -8.12
N GLU A 8 -24.98 15.58 -8.34
CA GLU A 8 -25.07 14.54 -7.31
C GLU A 8 -23.70 14.19 -6.74
N THR A 9 -22.69 13.98 -7.58
CA THR A 9 -21.31 13.75 -7.15
C THR A 9 -20.77 14.94 -6.36
N LEU A 10 -21.10 16.16 -6.78
CA LEU A 10 -20.69 17.38 -6.07
C LEU A 10 -21.35 17.50 -4.69
N ILE A 11 -22.64 17.15 -4.58
CA ILE A 11 -23.35 17.14 -3.28
C ILE A 11 -22.74 16.09 -2.35
N ALA A 12 -22.46 14.87 -2.83
CA ALA A 12 -21.81 13.84 -2.03
C ALA A 12 -20.44 14.32 -1.51
N HIS A 13 -19.67 15.00 -2.36
CA HIS A 13 -18.39 15.58 -1.97
C HIS A 13 -18.52 16.69 -0.91
N ILE A 14 -19.57 17.52 -0.99
CA ILE A 14 -19.87 18.53 0.04
C ILE A 14 -20.25 17.88 1.38
N GLU A 15 -20.97 16.75 1.37
CA GLU A 15 -21.31 16.06 2.62
C GLU A 15 -20.07 15.40 3.26
N GLU A 16 -19.17 14.81 2.46
CA GLU A 16 -17.88 14.31 2.92
C GLU A 16 -17.06 15.44 3.57
N PHE A 17 -17.01 16.61 2.93
CA PHE A 17 -16.36 17.80 3.47
C PHE A 17 -16.92 18.22 4.83
N LYS A 18 -18.25 18.29 4.95
CA LYS A 18 -18.90 18.70 6.21
C LYS A 18 -18.55 17.74 7.33
N GLN A 19 -18.64 16.44 7.08
CA GLN A 19 -18.28 15.41 8.06
C GLN A 19 -16.81 15.55 8.49
N ALA A 20 -15.89 15.69 7.53
CA ALA A 20 -14.47 15.86 7.83
C ALA A 20 -14.17 17.16 8.61
N CYS A 21 -14.91 18.24 8.35
CA CYS A 21 -14.76 19.48 9.11
C CYS A 21 -15.18 19.32 10.56
N MET A 22 -16.24 18.56 10.83
CA MET A 22 -16.75 18.35 12.20
C MET A 22 -15.78 17.58 13.10
N GLU A 23 -14.78 16.89 12.53
CA GLU A 23 -13.71 16.25 13.30
C GLU A 23 -12.64 17.23 13.82
N LEU A 24 -12.59 18.47 13.28
CA LEU A 24 -11.68 19.50 13.75
C LEU A 24 -12.14 20.05 15.11
N TRP A 25 -11.19 20.16 16.06
CA TRP A 25 -11.48 20.48 17.46
C TRP A 25 -12.31 21.75 17.71
N PHE A 26 -12.26 22.74 16.80
CA PHE A 26 -12.95 24.03 16.97
C PHE A 26 -14.23 24.15 16.12
N VAL A 27 -14.47 23.25 15.18
CA VAL A 27 -15.59 23.38 14.23
C VAL A 27 -16.94 23.12 14.88
N PRO A 28 -17.12 22.17 15.81
CA PRO A 28 -18.36 22.04 16.58
C PRO A 28 -18.72 23.31 17.35
N ASP A 29 -17.76 23.88 18.09
CA ASP A 29 -17.96 25.14 18.82
C ASP A 29 -18.30 26.31 17.88
N LEU A 30 -17.67 26.31 16.69
CA LEU A 30 -17.95 27.29 15.66
C LEU A 30 -19.36 27.11 15.10
N GLU A 31 -19.81 25.89 14.79
CA GLU A 31 -21.16 25.59 14.31
C GLU A 31 -22.22 26.03 15.33
N ASP A 32 -22.03 25.67 16.61
CA ASP A 32 -22.92 26.05 17.72
C ASP A 32 -23.04 27.57 17.91
N SER A 33 -22.03 28.35 17.48
CA SER A 33 -22.08 29.81 17.52
C SER A 33 -23.09 30.40 16.52
N TYR A 34 -23.50 29.66 15.49
CA TYR A 34 -24.48 30.11 14.49
C TYR A 34 -25.92 29.73 14.90
N LYS A 35 -26.59 30.63 15.62
CA LYS A 35 -27.94 30.36 16.19
C LYS A 35 -29.12 30.46 15.21
N ASN A 36 -28.97 31.21 14.12
CA ASN A 36 -30.08 31.53 13.19
C ASN A 36 -29.80 31.10 11.74
N MET A 37 -28.65 30.46 11.51
CA MET A 37 -28.12 30.21 10.17
C MET A 37 -27.24 28.97 10.20
N ASP A 38 -27.21 28.20 9.12
CA ASP A 38 -26.30 27.06 8.97
C ASP A 38 -24.89 27.55 8.57
N LEU A 39 -23.86 27.07 9.29
CA LEU A 39 -22.44 27.34 9.01
C LEU A 39 -22.06 26.86 7.61
N PHE A 40 -22.53 25.67 7.21
CA PHE A 40 -22.20 25.03 5.94
C PHE A 40 -23.22 25.33 4.84
N SER A 41 -24.07 26.34 5.01
CA SER A 41 -25.01 26.77 3.98
C SER A 41 -24.29 27.08 2.67
N TYR A 42 -24.74 26.46 1.58
CA TYR A 42 -24.13 26.57 0.26
C TYR A 42 -25.18 26.69 -0.85
N SER A 43 -24.75 27.18 -2.01
CA SER A 43 -25.45 27.07 -3.28
C SER A 43 -24.51 26.50 -4.34
N ILE A 44 -25.07 25.75 -5.29
CA ILE A 44 -24.34 25.32 -6.48
C ILE A 44 -24.77 26.23 -7.62
N VAL A 45 -23.84 27.05 -8.12
CA VAL A 45 -24.10 28.02 -9.19
C VAL A 45 -23.89 27.39 -10.57
N ALA A 46 -24.21 28.14 -11.63
CA ALA A 46 -24.01 27.69 -13.01
C ALA A 46 -22.55 27.28 -13.22
N LYS A 47 -22.32 26.14 -13.91
CA LYS A 47 -21.02 25.45 -14.08
C LYS A 47 -20.56 24.55 -12.92
N ASN A 48 -21.45 24.14 -12.02
CA ASN A 48 -21.15 23.21 -10.91
C ASN A 48 -20.09 23.76 -9.93
N GLU A 49 -20.05 25.08 -9.76
CA GLU A 49 -19.22 25.72 -8.75
C GLU A 49 -19.98 25.79 -7.42
N VAL A 50 -19.29 25.45 -6.32
CA VAL A 50 -19.84 25.50 -4.96
C VAL A 50 -19.56 26.87 -4.36
N PHE A 51 -20.62 27.55 -3.92
CA PHE A 51 -20.54 28.82 -3.22
C PHE A 51 -21.04 28.67 -1.79
N PHE A 52 -20.14 28.80 -0.82
CA PHE A 52 -20.51 28.82 0.61
C PHE A 52 -20.93 30.23 1.02
N MET A 53 -22.05 30.32 1.74
CA MET A 53 -22.61 31.57 2.22
C MET A 53 -21.84 32.14 3.42
N ARG A 54 -20.95 31.35 4.02
CA ARG A 54 -20.10 31.72 5.15
C ARG A 54 -18.64 31.68 4.74
N GLU A 55 -17.92 32.73 5.10
CA GLU A 55 -16.50 32.85 4.79
C GLU A 55 -15.67 31.75 5.47
N GLN A 56 -16.04 31.36 6.70
CA GLN A 56 -15.39 30.26 7.43
C GLN A 56 -15.53 28.93 6.68
N ALA A 57 -16.75 28.59 6.24
CA ALA A 57 -16.98 27.38 5.45
C ALA A 57 -16.28 27.44 4.09
N ARG A 58 -16.23 28.62 3.44
CA ARG A 58 -15.49 28.84 2.20
C ARG A 58 -13.97 28.61 2.39
N GLN A 59 -13.41 29.09 3.49
CA GLN A 59 -11.99 28.91 3.82
C GLN A 59 -11.67 27.45 4.12
N LEU A 60 -12.48 26.79 4.95
CA LEU A 60 -12.37 25.36 5.23
C LEU A 60 -12.45 24.55 3.92
N TRP A 61 -13.38 24.86 3.03
CA TRP A 61 -13.51 24.22 1.72
C TRP A 61 -12.28 24.41 0.85
N ALA A 62 -11.72 25.63 0.81
CA ALA A 62 -10.51 25.92 0.05
C ALA A 62 -9.30 25.15 0.61
N PHE A 63 -9.14 25.10 1.94
CA PHE A 63 -8.05 24.34 2.57
C PHE A 63 -8.19 22.84 2.35
N TRP A 64 -9.40 22.30 2.46
CA TRP A 64 -9.67 20.88 2.28
C TRP A 64 -9.36 20.42 0.85
N ASN A 65 -9.85 21.16 -0.16
CA ASN A 65 -9.53 20.87 -1.56
C ASN A 65 -8.04 21.05 -1.83
N LYS A 66 -7.42 22.11 -1.27
CA LYS A 66 -5.99 22.32 -1.47
C LYS A 66 -5.16 21.21 -0.84
N ALA A 67 -5.50 20.75 0.36
CA ALA A 67 -4.83 19.64 1.02
C ALA A 67 -4.91 18.36 0.16
N LYS A 68 -6.07 18.08 -0.45
CA LYS A 68 -6.24 16.97 -1.40
C LYS A 68 -5.35 17.13 -2.64
N GLU A 69 -5.19 18.35 -3.15
CA GLU A 69 -4.28 18.65 -4.27
C GLU A 69 -2.78 18.62 -3.90
N THR A 70 -2.45 18.85 -2.62
CA THR A 70 -1.05 19.04 -2.17
C THR A 70 -0.43 17.77 -1.60
N ALA A 71 -1.19 16.67 -1.53
CA ALA A 71 -0.58 15.35 -1.37
C ALA A 71 0.32 15.10 -2.59
N PRO A 72 1.63 14.83 -2.42
CA PRO A 72 2.50 14.51 -3.55
C PRO A 72 1.87 13.40 -4.39
N GLU A 73 1.90 13.54 -5.72
CA GLU A 73 1.37 12.53 -6.63
C GLU A 73 1.99 11.15 -6.30
N GLY A 74 1.13 10.15 -6.10
CA GLY A 74 1.55 8.81 -5.63
C GLY A 74 1.61 8.62 -4.11
N SER A 75 1.21 9.61 -3.31
CA SER A 75 1.12 9.46 -1.85
C SER A 75 -0.05 8.55 -1.44
N ILE A 76 0.16 7.75 -0.40
CA ILE A 76 -0.84 6.84 0.15
C ILE A 76 -1.04 7.18 1.63
N LEU A 77 -2.30 7.38 2.03
CA LEU A 77 -2.66 7.61 3.42
C LEU A 77 -2.67 6.28 4.17
N ILE A 78 -1.92 6.19 5.27
CA ILE A 78 -1.80 4.98 6.08
C ILE A 78 -2.15 5.33 7.52
N ALA A 79 -3.04 4.57 8.15
CA ALA A 79 -3.34 4.76 9.56
C ALA A 79 -2.12 4.34 10.39
N LYS A 80 -1.82 5.08 11.46
CA LYS A 80 -0.68 4.78 12.33
C LYS A 80 -0.74 3.36 12.93
N SER A 81 -1.94 2.82 13.12
CA SER A 81 -2.17 1.43 13.57
C SER A 81 -1.72 0.36 12.56
N ASP A 82 -1.63 0.71 11.29
CA ASP A 82 -1.24 -0.20 10.20
C ASP A 82 0.27 -0.19 9.95
N VAL A 83 0.98 0.77 10.56
CA VAL A 83 2.44 0.83 10.58
C VAL A 83 2.96 -0.18 11.59
N LYS A 84 3.79 -1.10 11.09
CA LYS A 84 4.46 -2.13 11.88
C LYS A 84 5.93 -1.79 12.01
N THR A 85 6.55 -2.28 13.09
CA THR A 85 7.99 -2.16 13.31
C THR A 85 8.63 -3.54 13.20
N ILE A 86 9.75 -3.62 12.50
CA ILE A 86 10.65 -4.78 12.52
C ILE A 86 12.08 -4.34 12.83
N TRP A 87 12.85 -5.28 13.34
CA TRP A 87 14.29 -5.23 13.52
C TRP A 87 14.89 -6.35 12.69
N GLN A 88 15.83 -6.00 11.82
CA GLN A 88 16.48 -6.91 10.90
C GLN A 88 17.98 -6.84 11.12
N ASP A 89 18.61 -8.00 11.18
CA ASP A 89 20.07 -8.11 11.16
C ASP A 89 20.59 -7.75 9.76
N ASP A 90 21.58 -6.85 9.70
CA ASP A 90 22.15 -6.40 8.44
C ASP A 90 23.13 -7.43 7.85
N GLU A 91 23.72 -8.31 8.67
CA GLU A 91 24.65 -9.34 8.26
C GLU A 91 23.93 -10.65 7.87
N GLU A 92 22.85 -10.98 8.58
CA GLU A 92 21.95 -12.10 8.30
C GLU A 92 20.52 -11.62 8.01
N PRO A 93 20.24 -11.09 6.80
CA PRO A 93 18.96 -10.42 6.49
C PRO A 93 17.73 -11.32 6.60
N GLU A 94 17.88 -12.64 6.64
CA GLU A 94 16.82 -13.60 6.96
C GLU A 94 16.35 -13.52 8.43
N ASN A 95 17.17 -13.00 9.34
CA ASN A 95 16.86 -12.84 10.75
C ASN A 95 16.09 -11.54 11.00
N ILE A 96 14.77 -11.67 11.14
CA ILE A 96 13.85 -10.54 11.31
C ILE A 96 12.91 -10.80 12.48
N VAL A 97 12.76 -9.81 13.36
CA VAL A 97 11.83 -9.87 14.49
C VAL A 97 10.94 -8.64 14.54
N ASN A 98 9.73 -8.79 15.10
CA ASN A 98 8.74 -7.70 15.21
C ASN A 98 8.37 -7.38 16.67
N LYS A 99 9.03 -8.00 17.64
CA LYS A 99 8.82 -7.78 19.07
C LYS A 99 10.15 -7.80 19.80
N LYS A 100 10.25 -6.99 20.84
CA LYS A 100 11.44 -6.93 21.71
C LYS A 100 11.71 -8.22 22.47
N SER A 101 10.67 -9.02 22.75
CA SER A 101 10.82 -10.31 23.43
C SER A 101 11.65 -11.30 22.62
N ASP A 102 11.73 -11.10 21.31
CA ASP A 102 12.30 -12.07 20.37
C ASP A 102 13.71 -11.65 19.93
N PHE A 103 14.29 -10.60 20.54
CA PHE A 103 15.61 -10.07 20.17
C PHE A 103 16.75 -11.07 20.26
N ASN A 104 16.64 -12.07 21.12
CA ASN A 104 17.66 -13.11 21.22
C ASN A 104 17.84 -13.88 19.90
N VAL A 105 16.80 -13.96 19.04
CA VAL A 105 16.88 -14.59 17.72
C VAL A 105 17.89 -13.88 16.82
N LEU A 106 18.02 -12.56 16.93
CA LEU A 106 18.99 -11.77 16.15
C LEU A 106 20.44 -12.03 16.57
N GLY A 107 20.66 -12.66 17.73
CA GLY A 107 21.98 -12.88 18.29
C GLY A 107 22.30 -14.35 18.56
N GLU A 108 21.53 -15.30 17.99
CA GLU A 108 21.71 -16.74 18.27
C GLU A 108 23.10 -17.27 17.90
N CYS A 109 23.77 -16.64 16.93
CA CYS A 109 25.09 -17.04 16.43
C CYS A 109 26.23 -16.12 16.88
N LEU A 110 25.99 -15.18 17.80
CA LEU A 110 26.99 -14.19 18.23
C LEU A 110 27.70 -14.58 19.51
N ASP A 111 29.01 -14.35 19.55
CA ASP A 111 29.82 -14.43 20.75
C ASP A 111 29.71 -13.14 21.59
N PHE A 112 30.14 -13.19 22.85
CA PHE A 112 30.01 -12.06 23.79
C PHE A 112 30.77 -10.79 23.39
N GLU A 113 31.75 -10.91 22.48
CA GLU A 113 32.57 -9.79 22.00
C GLU A 113 32.05 -9.22 20.68
N ASP A 114 31.07 -9.87 20.06
CA ASP A 114 30.53 -9.48 18.76
C ASP A 114 29.54 -8.33 18.89
N VAL A 115 29.57 -7.45 17.89
CA VAL A 115 28.61 -6.36 17.72
C VAL A 115 28.18 -6.34 16.27
N ILE A 116 26.89 -6.57 16.04
CA ILE A 116 26.27 -6.48 14.72
C ILE A 116 25.46 -5.20 14.60
N SER A 117 25.22 -4.76 13.37
CA SER A 117 24.28 -3.69 13.08
C SER A 117 22.86 -4.25 12.87
N ILE A 118 21.90 -3.60 13.53
CA ILE A 118 20.48 -3.94 13.42
C ILE A 118 19.74 -2.74 12.82
N THR A 119 19.10 -2.96 11.69
CA THR A 119 18.17 -1.98 11.11
C THR A 119 16.81 -2.09 11.78
N LYS A 120 16.41 -1.03 12.50
CA LYS A 120 15.02 -0.84 12.93
C LYS A 120 14.27 -0.07 11.85
N GLN A 121 13.21 -0.66 11.32
CA GLN A 121 12.39 -0.05 10.28
C GLN A 121 10.90 -0.10 10.63
N ASP A 122 10.23 1.02 10.38
CA ASP A 122 8.77 1.13 10.42
C ASP A 122 8.26 1.04 8.99
N PHE A 123 7.31 0.14 8.72
CA PHE A 123 6.77 -0.10 7.40
C PHE A 123 5.26 -0.37 7.46
N ALA A 124 4.59 -0.25 6.31
CA ALA A 124 3.20 -0.61 6.17
C ALA A 124 3.01 -1.40 4.89
N ASN A 125 2.16 -2.42 4.94
CA ASN A 125 1.81 -3.21 3.76
C ASN A 125 0.77 -2.43 2.97
N ILE A 126 1.20 -1.85 1.85
CA ILE A 126 0.35 -1.02 1.00
C ILE A 126 -0.48 -1.90 0.06
N TYR A 127 0.19 -2.79 -0.67
CA TYR A 127 -0.41 -3.80 -1.52
C TYR A 127 0.32 -5.12 -1.29
N ALA A 128 -0.42 -6.22 -1.28
CA ALA A 128 0.13 -7.55 -1.21
C ALA A 128 -0.53 -8.40 -2.29
N GLU A 129 0.28 -8.92 -3.20
CA GLU A 129 -0.14 -9.88 -4.21
C GLU A 129 0.55 -11.21 -3.93
N LYS A 130 -0.21 -12.30 -4.02
CA LYS A 130 0.37 -13.64 -3.93
C LYS A 130 0.91 -14.02 -5.31
N VAL A 131 2.21 -14.27 -5.36
CA VAL A 131 2.91 -14.79 -6.55
C VAL A 131 3.55 -16.14 -6.24
N TYR A 132 3.89 -16.87 -7.30
CA TYR A 132 4.44 -18.23 -7.24
C TYR A 132 5.77 -18.25 -7.97
N GLY A 133 6.66 -19.19 -7.61
CA GLY A 133 7.95 -19.32 -8.28
C GLY A 133 8.36 -20.77 -8.50
N THR A 134 9.03 -21.02 -9.61
CA THR A 134 9.52 -22.36 -10.00
C THR A 134 10.79 -22.27 -10.83
N TRP A 135 11.58 -23.34 -10.86
CA TRP A 135 12.77 -23.41 -11.69
C TRP A 135 12.41 -23.80 -13.12
N VAL A 136 12.91 -23.05 -14.10
CA VAL A 136 12.95 -23.47 -15.50
C VAL A 136 14.17 -24.35 -15.69
N ALA A 137 13.99 -25.51 -16.31
CA ALA A 137 15.06 -26.46 -16.56
C ALA A 137 15.57 -26.35 -18.00
N LYS A 138 16.86 -26.64 -18.19
CA LYS A 138 17.46 -26.84 -19.51
C LYS A 138 18.14 -28.20 -19.57
N LEU A 139 18.19 -28.78 -20.76
CA LEU A 139 18.96 -29.99 -21.03
C LEU A 139 20.33 -29.58 -21.56
N GLU A 140 21.40 -29.95 -20.85
CA GLU A 140 22.77 -29.63 -21.23
C GLU A 140 23.64 -30.87 -21.08
N ALA A 141 24.29 -31.30 -22.17
CA ALA A 141 25.07 -32.54 -22.22
C ALA A 141 24.30 -33.80 -21.76
N GLY A 142 22.97 -33.83 -21.98
CA GLY A 142 22.11 -34.96 -21.57
C GLY A 142 21.66 -34.91 -20.11
N GLU A 143 22.10 -33.93 -19.34
CA GLU A 143 21.68 -33.73 -17.94
C GLU A 143 20.72 -32.54 -17.81
N LEU A 144 19.72 -32.72 -16.96
CA LEU A 144 18.78 -31.65 -16.64
C LEU A 144 19.40 -30.71 -15.61
N LYS A 145 19.53 -29.44 -15.97
CA LYS A 145 20.10 -28.39 -15.10
C LYS A 145 19.09 -27.28 -14.85
N LYS A 146 19.20 -26.65 -13.69
CA LYS A 146 18.48 -25.41 -13.38
C LYS A 146 19.01 -24.31 -14.29
N ASP A 147 18.12 -23.66 -15.03
CA ASP A 147 18.48 -22.54 -15.90
C ASP A 147 18.27 -21.21 -15.18
N TYR A 148 17.01 -20.85 -14.94
CA TYR A 148 16.64 -19.66 -14.20
C TYR A 148 15.40 -19.89 -13.32
N PHE A 149 15.21 -19.02 -12.34
CA PHE A 149 14.04 -19.04 -11.46
C PHE A 149 12.97 -18.10 -12.01
N PHE A 150 11.79 -18.64 -12.32
CA PHE A 150 10.63 -17.89 -12.78
C PHE A 150 9.74 -17.51 -11.59
N VAL A 151 9.17 -16.31 -11.62
CA VAL A 151 8.15 -15.84 -10.66
C VAL A 151 6.96 -15.25 -11.43
N GLY A 152 5.75 -15.70 -11.13
CA GLY A 152 4.53 -15.29 -11.80
C GLY A 152 3.27 -15.90 -11.18
N THR A 153 2.27 -16.17 -12.00
CA THR A 153 1.04 -16.84 -11.56
C THR A 153 1.25 -18.32 -11.31
N GLU A 154 0.36 -18.94 -10.54
CA GLU A 154 0.38 -20.39 -10.29
C GLU A 154 0.32 -21.18 -11.60
N LYS A 155 -0.57 -20.78 -12.51
CA LYS A 155 -0.76 -21.43 -13.81
C LYS A 155 0.50 -21.40 -14.67
N GLU A 156 1.19 -20.26 -14.75
CA GLU A 156 2.45 -20.16 -15.50
C GLU A 156 3.52 -21.07 -14.90
N CYS A 157 3.57 -21.18 -13.57
CA CYS A 157 4.49 -22.10 -12.90
C CYS A 157 4.15 -23.57 -13.20
N GLU A 158 2.87 -23.94 -13.24
CA GLU A 158 2.43 -25.29 -13.60
C GLU A 158 2.77 -25.65 -15.05
N GLU A 159 2.59 -24.71 -15.98
CA GLU A 159 2.97 -24.87 -17.39
C GLU A 159 4.48 -25.11 -17.54
N ILE A 160 5.31 -24.36 -16.78
CA ILE A 160 6.77 -24.56 -16.73
C ILE A 160 7.12 -25.94 -16.16
N ILE A 161 6.45 -26.36 -15.07
CA ILE A 161 6.67 -27.69 -14.48
C ILE A 161 6.34 -28.78 -15.51
N GLN A 162 5.28 -28.61 -16.29
CA GLN A 162 4.89 -29.57 -17.33
C GLN A 162 5.87 -29.57 -18.52
N ALA A 163 6.39 -28.40 -18.91
CA ALA A 163 7.46 -28.29 -19.90
C ALA A 163 8.74 -29.00 -19.42
N ASN A 164 9.14 -28.77 -18.17
CA ASN A 164 10.28 -29.45 -17.56
C ASN A 164 10.08 -30.97 -17.54
N LYS A 165 8.89 -31.48 -17.18
CA LYS A 165 8.55 -32.91 -17.21
C LYS A 165 8.79 -33.54 -18.59
N SER A 166 8.50 -32.80 -19.65
CA SER A 166 8.69 -33.26 -21.04
C SER A 166 10.17 -33.47 -21.39
N LEU A 167 11.09 -32.74 -20.75
CA LEU A 167 12.54 -32.92 -20.91
C LEU A 167 13.06 -34.21 -20.25
N TYR A 168 12.36 -34.76 -19.26
CA TYR A 168 12.69 -36.07 -18.69
C TYR A 168 12.33 -37.21 -19.66
N SER A 169 11.18 -37.09 -20.35
CA SER A 169 10.63 -38.13 -21.22
C SER A 169 11.35 -38.27 -22.57
N SER A 170 12.16 -37.31 -22.98
CA SER A 170 12.97 -37.36 -24.20
C SER A 170 14.33 -38.06 -24.02
N GLY A 171 14.74 -38.35 -22.77
CA GLY A 171 16.01 -39.02 -22.45
C GLY A 171 15.91 -40.55 -22.25
N SER A 172 14.72 -41.12 -22.13
CA SER A 172 14.52 -42.57 -21.86
C SER A 172 14.31 -43.40 -23.12
N GLY A 173 14.98 -43.04 -24.21
CA GLY A 173 14.72 -43.58 -25.56
C GLY A 173 15.88 -44.29 -26.23
N VAL A 174 16.76 -45.00 -25.51
CA VAL A 174 17.56 -46.11 -26.07
C VAL A 174 17.91 -47.08 -24.94
N GLU A 175 17.29 -48.26 -24.93
CA GLU A 175 17.93 -49.54 -24.63
C GLU A 175 16.91 -50.67 -24.87
N SER A 176 16.99 -51.26 -26.08
CA SER A 176 16.47 -52.58 -26.44
C SER A 176 17.47 -53.24 -27.37
#